data_AF-A0A109LGM5-F1
#
_entry.id   AF-A0A109LGM5-F1
#
_cell.length_a   1.000
_cell.length_b   1.000
_cell.length_c   1.000
_cell.angle_alpha   90.00
_cell.angle_beta   90.00
_cell.angle_gamma   90.00
#
_symmetry.space_group_name_H-M   'P 1'
#
loop_
_entity.id
_entity.type
_entity.pdbx_description
1 polymer ?
#
loop_
_entity_poly.entity_id
_entity_poly.type
_entity_poly.pdbx_seq_one_letter_code
_entity_poly.pdbx_strand_id
1 'polypeptide(L)'
;MATCLALSLSAEAESLKLHLPAQSLATSLSQVAQQAKIQLLFDETLLKNVQAPALDGNYTPEVAIRSLLKNGELNLIKVGSTYVVRPDEGKTTTGGAIQLDTLSVIGTGNEVNASTVNRSTLTQADIDRYQSNNIPSLLQTLPGVSQGGSLKPGGQTINIRGFGDAEDVPLTVDGATKTGFERYQQGTVFIEPELIKRIEVEKGPNSPFTGNGGFGGTVNMVTKDAPDLLKDGRNSGAMLKYGYSSNDHEQVYSSAVYGRTDDGRFDALAYLTQRDGAI
;
A
#
# COMPACT_ATOMS: atom_id res chain seq x y z
N MET A 1 33.21 27.89 -12.54
CA MET A 1 32.47 27.19 -13.61
C MET A 1 32.93 25.74 -13.61
N ALA A 2 32.08 24.82 -13.18
CA ALA A 2 32.38 23.39 -13.21
C ALA A 2 31.18 22.70 -13.86
N THR A 3 31.37 22.33 -15.12
CA THR A 3 30.39 21.66 -15.96
C THR A 3 30.53 20.16 -15.72
N CYS A 4 29.55 19.52 -15.10
CA CYS A 4 29.49 18.06 -15.01
C CYS A 4 28.78 17.50 -16.25
N LEU A 5 29.52 16.74 -17.03
CA LEU A 5 29.04 15.96 -18.17
C LEU A 5 28.35 14.70 -17.62
N ALA A 6 27.05 14.53 -17.87
CA ALA A 6 26.36 13.28 -17.59
C ALA A 6 26.58 12.31 -18.76
N LEU A 7 27.36 11.25 -18.55
CA LEU A 7 27.34 10.09 -19.44
C LEU A 7 26.19 9.18 -19.01
N SER A 8 25.19 9.03 -19.87
CA SER A 8 24.15 8.02 -19.76
C SER A 8 24.76 6.65 -20.05
N LEU A 9 24.89 5.81 -19.02
CA LEU A 9 25.14 4.38 -19.21
C LEU A 9 23.80 3.72 -19.55
N SER A 10 23.59 3.39 -20.82
CA SER A 10 22.52 2.48 -21.21
C SER A 10 22.86 1.09 -20.68
N ALA A 11 22.00 0.52 -19.83
CA ALA A 11 22.11 -0.87 -19.41
C ALA A 11 21.74 -1.77 -20.61
N GLU A 12 22.74 -2.34 -21.27
CA GLU A 12 22.54 -3.36 -22.30
C GLU A 12 22.07 -4.67 -21.64
N ALA A 13 20.93 -5.18 -22.08
CA ALA A 13 20.41 -6.46 -21.64
C ALA A 13 21.29 -7.59 -22.22
N GLU A 14 21.86 -8.43 -21.35
CA GLU A 14 22.71 -9.56 -21.74
C GLU A 14 21.93 -10.53 -22.64
N SER A 15 22.47 -10.83 -23.84
CA SER A 15 21.84 -11.74 -24.80
C SER A 15 22.10 -13.19 -24.41
N LEU A 16 21.03 -13.99 -24.26
CA LEU A 16 21.12 -15.40 -23.91
C LEU A 16 20.87 -16.27 -25.15
N LYS A 17 21.65 -17.35 -25.31
CA LYS A 17 21.38 -18.36 -26.33
C LYS A 17 20.27 -19.28 -25.83
N LEU A 18 19.10 -19.22 -26.47
CA LEU A 18 17.92 -20.00 -26.13
C LEU A 18 17.67 -21.04 -27.24
N HIS A 19 17.38 -22.27 -26.82
CA HIS A 19 16.96 -23.36 -27.71
C HIS A 19 15.75 -24.03 -27.08
N LEU A 20 14.56 -23.60 -27.49
CA LEU A 20 13.29 -24.03 -26.93
C LEU A 20 12.45 -24.70 -28.04
N PRO A 21 12.08 -26.00 -27.90
CA PRO A 21 11.17 -26.65 -28.83
C PRO A 21 9.75 -26.09 -28.71
N ALA A 22 8.90 -26.33 -29.72
CA ALA A 22 7.48 -25.98 -29.64
C ALA A 22 6.81 -26.83 -28.53
N GLN A 23 6.36 -26.16 -27.48
CA GLN A 23 5.78 -26.78 -26.28
C GLN A 23 4.72 -25.85 -25.67
N SER A 24 4.16 -26.22 -24.51
CA SER A 24 3.19 -25.35 -23.83
C SER A 24 3.83 -24.01 -23.45
N LEU A 25 3.03 -22.95 -23.54
CA LEU A 25 3.50 -21.58 -23.26
C LEU A 25 4.00 -21.46 -21.82
N ALA A 26 3.32 -22.08 -20.85
CA ALA A 26 3.73 -22.10 -19.44
C ALA A 26 5.14 -22.72 -19.24
N THR A 27 5.44 -23.82 -19.93
CA THR A 27 6.76 -24.48 -19.83
C THR A 27 7.86 -23.66 -20.50
N SER A 28 7.55 -23.01 -21.63
CA SER A 28 8.52 -22.15 -22.31
C SER A 28 8.86 -20.92 -21.48
N LEU A 29 7.86 -20.29 -20.87
CA LEU A 29 8.04 -19.12 -20.02
C LEU A 29 8.82 -19.43 -18.75
N SER A 30 8.54 -20.57 -18.09
CA SER A 30 9.28 -20.98 -16.90
C SER A 30 10.74 -21.32 -17.21
N GLN A 31 11.02 -21.96 -18.35
CA GLN A 31 12.40 -22.25 -18.78
C GLN A 31 13.20 -20.97 -19.08
N VAL A 32 12.59 -19.99 -19.77
CA VAL A 32 13.24 -18.68 -19.99
C VAL A 32 13.50 -17.97 -18.66
N ALA A 33 12.54 -17.97 -17.75
CA ALA A 33 12.69 -17.32 -16.44
C ALA A 33 13.83 -17.94 -15.62
N GLN A 34 13.93 -19.26 -15.60
CA GLN A 34 15.00 -19.99 -14.92
C GLN A 34 16.37 -19.72 -15.54
N GLN A 35 16.48 -19.77 -16.88
CA GLN A 35 17.76 -19.57 -17.57
C GLN A 35 18.26 -18.12 -17.47
N ALA A 36 17.35 -17.16 -17.52
CA ALA A 36 17.65 -15.74 -17.41
C ALA A 36 17.73 -15.24 -15.94
N LYS A 37 17.45 -16.10 -14.95
CA LYS A 37 17.41 -15.76 -13.52
C LYS A 37 16.50 -14.56 -13.20
N ILE A 38 15.37 -14.46 -13.89
CA ILE A 38 14.37 -13.40 -13.68
C ILE A 38 13.15 -13.94 -12.94
N GLN A 39 12.49 -13.09 -12.15
CA GLN A 39 11.21 -13.42 -11.53
C GLN A 39 10.10 -13.17 -12.55
N LEU A 40 9.35 -14.21 -12.89
CA LEU A 40 8.23 -14.16 -13.83
C LEU A 40 6.97 -14.67 -13.14
N LEU A 41 5.92 -13.85 -13.10
CA LEU A 41 4.60 -14.22 -12.60
C LEU A 41 3.62 -14.32 -13.77
N PHE A 42 2.80 -15.35 -13.75
CA PHE A 42 1.71 -15.55 -14.69
C PHE A 42 0.65 -16.43 -14.04
N ASP A 43 -0.58 -16.34 -14.53
CA ASP A 43 -1.66 -17.25 -14.16
C ASP A 43 -1.62 -18.49 -15.06
N GLU A 44 -1.41 -19.68 -14.48
CA GLU A 44 -1.36 -20.94 -15.22
C GLU A 44 -2.67 -21.26 -15.94
N THR A 45 -3.82 -20.81 -15.42
CA THR A 45 -5.13 -21.10 -16.02
C THR A 45 -5.29 -20.44 -17.39
N LEU A 46 -4.67 -19.27 -17.59
CA LEU A 46 -4.65 -18.53 -18.85
C LEU A 46 -3.75 -19.18 -19.91
N LEU A 47 -2.80 -20.02 -19.49
CA LEU A 47 -1.76 -20.59 -20.36
C LEU A 47 -1.99 -22.06 -20.72
N LYS A 48 -2.99 -22.73 -20.12
CA LYS A 48 -3.21 -24.19 -20.27
C LYS A 48 -3.41 -24.66 -21.71
N ASN A 49 -4.01 -23.83 -22.57
CA ASN A 49 -4.34 -24.20 -23.95
C ASN A 49 -3.52 -23.45 -25.01
N VAL A 50 -2.50 -22.67 -24.60
CA VAL A 50 -1.70 -21.86 -25.52
C VAL A 50 -0.36 -22.55 -25.76
N GLN A 51 -0.04 -22.82 -27.03
CA GLN A 51 1.25 -23.34 -27.44
C GLN A 51 2.19 -22.21 -27.84
N ALA A 52 3.43 -22.29 -27.35
CA ALA A 52 4.50 -21.38 -27.73
C ALA A 52 5.18 -21.84 -29.04
N PRO A 53 5.56 -20.91 -29.92
CA PRO A 53 6.40 -21.23 -31.07
C PRO A 53 7.79 -21.68 -30.61
N ALA A 54 8.47 -22.49 -31.43
CA ALA A 54 9.87 -22.83 -31.19
C ALA A 54 10.74 -21.55 -31.29
N LEU A 55 11.66 -21.38 -30.33
CA LEU A 55 12.56 -20.24 -30.26
C LEU A 55 14.00 -20.75 -30.27
N ASP A 56 14.74 -20.45 -31.34
CA ASP A 56 16.16 -20.79 -31.49
C ASP A 56 16.95 -19.54 -31.88
N GLY A 57 17.94 -19.18 -31.08
CA GLY A 57 18.83 -18.05 -31.35
C GLY A 57 19.25 -17.28 -30.11
N ASN A 58 19.87 -16.13 -30.33
CA ASN A 58 20.29 -15.22 -29.26
C ASN A 58 19.17 -14.21 -29.01
N TYR A 59 18.59 -14.24 -27.82
CA TYR A 59 17.53 -13.33 -27.41
C TYR A 59 17.84 -12.73 -26.04
N THR A 60 17.53 -11.45 -25.88
CA THR A 60 17.40 -10.88 -24.52
C THR A 60 16.15 -11.47 -23.85
N PRO A 61 16.11 -11.62 -22.51
CA PRO A 61 14.99 -12.25 -21.81
C PRO A 61 13.63 -11.61 -22.14
N GLU A 62 13.59 -10.29 -22.26
CA GLU A 62 12.37 -9.55 -22.59
C GLU A 62 11.89 -9.84 -24.02
N VAL A 63 12.79 -9.82 -25.00
CA VAL A 63 12.45 -10.15 -26.40
C VAL A 63 12.04 -11.61 -26.54
N ALA A 64 12.67 -12.53 -25.80
CA ALA A 64 12.29 -13.93 -25.78
C ALA A 64 10.85 -14.12 -25.27
N ILE A 65 10.53 -13.53 -24.11
CA ILE A 65 9.18 -13.61 -23.55
C ILE A 65 8.15 -12.95 -24.48
N ARG A 66 8.43 -11.75 -25.00
CA ARG A 66 7.52 -11.08 -25.95
C ARG A 66 7.30 -11.90 -27.23
N SER A 67 8.33 -12.59 -27.72
CA SER A 67 8.21 -13.46 -28.89
C SER A 67 7.35 -14.70 -28.61
N LEU A 68 7.47 -15.27 -27.41
CA LEU A 68 6.63 -16.39 -26.98
C LEU A 68 5.16 -15.98 -26.79
N LEU A 69 4.91 -14.74 -26.38
CA LEU A 69 3.57 -14.20 -26.15
C LEU A 69 2.86 -13.71 -27.44
N LYS A 70 3.57 -13.63 -28.58
CA LYS A 70 3.08 -13.00 -29.82
C LYS A 70 1.80 -13.61 -30.40
N ASN A 71 1.56 -14.91 -30.15
CA ASN A 71 0.38 -15.62 -30.64
C ASN A 71 -0.76 -15.67 -29.60
N GLY A 72 -0.54 -15.17 -28.38
CA GLY A 72 -1.54 -15.10 -27.34
C GLY A 72 -2.09 -13.68 -27.17
N GLU A 73 -3.30 -13.56 -26.67
CA GLU A 73 -3.86 -12.29 -26.17
C GLU A 73 -3.22 -11.94 -24.82
N LEU A 74 -1.89 -11.96 -24.73
CA LEU A 74 -1.13 -11.82 -23.49
C LEU A 74 -0.05 -10.76 -23.67
N ASN A 75 0.09 -9.90 -22.67
CA ASN A 75 1.06 -8.81 -22.63
C ASN A 75 2.03 -8.99 -21.46
N LEU A 76 3.26 -8.49 -21.62
CA LEU A 76 4.32 -8.52 -20.63
C LEU A 76 4.50 -7.14 -20.01
N ILE A 77 4.44 -7.07 -18.68
CA ILE A 77 4.69 -5.84 -17.92
C ILE A 77 5.86 -6.07 -16.98
N LYS A 78 6.76 -5.10 -16.90
CA LYS A 78 7.86 -5.09 -15.95
C LYS A 78 7.50 -4.20 -14.75
N VAL A 79 7.50 -4.78 -13.56
CA VAL A 79 7.26 -4.08 -12.29
C VAL A 79 8.51 -4.27 -11.43
N GLY A 80 9.36 -3.23 -11.37
CA GLY A 80 10.66 -3.30 -10.71
C GLY A 80 11.58 -4.35 -11.36
N SER A 81 11.94 -5.40 -10.61
CA SER A 81 12.75 -6.54 -11.06
C SER A 81 11.92 -7.74 -11.56
N THR A 82 10.60 -7.63 -11.51
CA THR A 82 9.68 -8.75 -11.74
C THR A 82 8.88 -8.54 -13.02
N TYR A 83 8.78 -9.58 -13.83
CA TYR A 83 7.98 -9.60 -15.06
C TYR A 83 6.64 -10.27 -14.79
N VAL A 84 5.55 -9.67 -15.26
CA VAL A 84 4.19 -10.17 -15.08
C VAL A 84 3.52 -10.35 -16.44
N VAL A 85 3.01 -11.54 -16.72
CA VAL A 85 2.21 -11.83 -17.93
C VAL A 85 0.74 -11.71 -17.58
N ARG A 86 -0.01 -10.91 -18.34
CA ARG A 86 -1.46 -10.72 -18.17
C ARG A 86 -2.20 -10.72 -19.51
N PRO A 87 -3.52 -10.96 -19.55
CA PRO A 87 -4.31 -10.77 -20.76
C PRO A 87 -4.17 -9.36 -21.33
N ASP A 88 -4.10 -9.26 -22.66
CA ASP A 88 -4.18 -8.00 -23.39
C ASP A 88 -5.66 -7.62 -23.48
N GLU A 89 -6.15 -6.87 -22.50
CA GLU A 89 -7.51 -6.33 -22.50
C GLU A 89 -7.65 -5.24 -23.57
N GLY A 90 -7.84 -5.67 -24.82
CA GLY A 90 -8.49 -4.93 -25.89
C GLY A 90 -7.87 -3.59 -26.31
N LYS A 91 -6.91 -3.66 -27.25
CA LYS A 91 -6.79 -2.62 -28.29
C LYS A 91 -7.99 -2.71 -29.24
N THR A 92 -9.12 -2.15 -28.84
CA THR A 92 -10.26 -1.95 -29.72
C THR A 92 -9.95 -0.75 -30.61
N THR A 93 -9.31 -0.98 -31.75
CA THR A 93 -9.10 0.05 -32.77
C THR A 93 -10.42 0.38 -33.46
N THR A 94 -11.21 1.28 -32.86
CA THR A 94 -12.27 2.01 -33.57
C THR A 94 -12.17 3.49 -33.21
N GLY A 95 -11.57 4.27 -34.10
CA GLY A 95 -11.80 5.72 -34.26
C GLY A 95 -11.54 6.63 -33.06
N GLY A 96 -10.33 7.21 -33.00
CA GLY A 96 -10.13 8.59 -32.52
C GLY A 96 -10.31 8.89 -31.03
N ALA A 97 -10.41 7.89 -30.16
CA ALA A 97 -10.38 8.10 -28.72
C ALA A 97 -8.99 7.75 -28.16
N ILE A 98 -8.42 8.63 -27.33
CA ILE A 98 -7.23 8.34 -26.53
C ILE A 98 -7.63 7.23 -25.54
N GLN A 99 -7.21 5.99 -25.80
CA GLN A 99 -7.37 4.87 -24.89
C GLN A 99 -6.14 4.81 -24.00
N LEU A 100 -6.31 5.16 -22.72
CA LEU A 100 -5.26 5.18 -21.70
C LEU A 100 -4.87 3.74 -21.30
N ASP A 101 -3.61 3.54 -20.92
CA ASP A 101 -3.09 2.27 -20.38
C ASP A 101 -3.94 1.77 -19.20
N THR A 102 -4.17 0.46 -19.13
CA THR A 102 -4.85 -0.16 -17.97
C THR A 102 -4.01 0.00 -16.71
N LEU A 103 -4.50 0.86 -15.81
CA LEU A 103 -4.00 1.09 -14.46
C LEU A 103 -4.09 -0.21 -13.64
N SER A 104 -2.96 -0.69 -13.11
CA SER A 104 -2.97 -1.78 -12.13
C SER A 104 -3.28 -1.19 -10.75
N VAL A 105 -4.46 -1.51 -10.22
CA VAL A 105 -4.86 -1.10 -8.88
C VAL A 105 -4.33 -2.11 -7.87
N ILE A 106 -3.19 -1.78 -7.26
CA ILE A 106 -2.88 -2.27 -5.90
C ILE A 106 -3.81 -1.46 -5.01
N GLY A 107 -4.79 -2.13 -4.37
CA GLY A 107 -5.92 -1.51 -3.68
C GLY A 107 -5.56 -0.26 -2.86
N THR A 108 -5.80 0.91 -3.45
CA THR A 108 -5.74 2.23 -2.80
C THR A 108 -7.11 2.69 -2.28
N GLY A 109 -8.13 1.83 -2.32
CA GLY A 109 -9.45 2.09 -1.74
C GLY A 109 -10.45 2.81 -2.66
N ASN A 110 -10.18 2.96 -3.96
CA ASN A 110 -11.07 3.69 -4.89
C ASN A 110 -11.75 2.83 -5.98
N GLU A 111 -11.58 1.51 -5.98
CA GLU A 111 -12.43 0.61 -6.79
C GLU A 111 -13.51 -0.02 -5.90
N VAL A 112 -14.77 0.27 -6.23
CA VAL A 112 -15.94 -0.28 -5.53
C VAL A 112 -16.21 -1.68 -6.08
N ASN A 113 -15.50 -2.67 -5.54
CA ASN A 113 -15.84 -4.08 -5.68
C ASN A 113 -16.96 -4.40 -4.69
N ALA A 114 -17.84 -5.37 -5.01
CA ALA A 114 -18.85 -5.85 -4.05
C ALA A 114 -18.22 -6.32 -2.71
N SER A 115 -16.95 -6.72 -2.72
CA SER A 115 -16.17 -7.07 -1.52
C SER A 115 -15.59 -5.86 -0.76
N THR A 116 -15.53 -4.67 -1.37
CA THR A 116 -14.98 -3.44 -0.77
C THR A 116 -16.03 -2.38 -0.42
N VAL A 117 -17.31 -2.60 -0.71
CA VAL A 117 -18.41 -1.66 -0.38
C VAL A 117 -18.48 -1.25 1.09
N ASN A 118 -18.02 -2.12 1.99
CA ASN A 118 -17.98 -1.86 3.42
C ASN A 118 -16.62 -1.34 3.91
N ARG A 119 -15.63 -1.21 3.04
CA ARG A 119 -14.29 -0.77 3.38
C ARG A 119 -14.12 0.71 3.06
N SER A 120 -13.49 1.44 3.96
CA SER A 120 -12.99 2.79 3.69
C SER A 120 -11.52 2.84 4.01
N THR A 121 -10.78 3.57 3.18
CA THR A 121 -9.33 3.74 3.35
C THR A 121 -9.03 5.23 3.47
N LEU A 122 -8.25 5.60 4.48
CA LEU A 122 -7.61 6.89 4.59
C LEU A 122 -6.14 6.72 4.21
N THR A 123 -5.75 7.31 3.10
CA THR A 123 -4.36 7.30 2.65
C THR A 123 -3.55 8.37 3.41
N GLN A 124 -2.22 8.27 3.36
CA GLN A 124 -1.33 9.30 3.92
C GLN A 124 -1.71 10.71 3.45
N ALA A 125 -2.04 10.87 2.16
CA ALA A 125 -2.45 12.15 1.60
C ALA A 125 -3.77 12.67 2.19
N ASP A 126 -4.71 11.77 2.51
CA ASP A 126 -5.97 12.14 3.16
C ASP A 126 -5.73 12.55 4.62
N ILE A 127 -4.91 11.78 5.34
CA ILE A 127 -4.53 12.05 6.73
C ILE A 127 -3.84 13.41 6.84
N ASP A 128 -2.85 13.66 5.98
CA ASP A 128 -2.10 14.90 5.92
C ASP A 128 -3.01 16.09 5.52
N ARG A 129 -4.08 15.85 4.73
CA ARG A 129 -5.08 16.88 4.37
C ARG A 129 -6.03 17.21 5.51
N TYR A 130 -6.54 16.21 6.23
CA TYR A 130 -7.53 16.43 7.29
C TYR A 130 -6.92 17.04 8.56
N GLN A 131 -5.63 16.79 8.82
CA GLN A 131 -4.89 17.34 9.96
C GLN A 131 -5.63 17.18 11.30
N SER A 132 -6.31 16.04 11.49
CA SER A 132 -7.07 15.78 12.71
C SER A 132 -6.15 15.66 13.92
N ASN A 133 -6.66 16.03 15.10
CA ASN A 133 -5.89 16.05 16.34
C ASN A 133 -5.73 14.66 17.00
N ASN A 134 -6.51 13.67 16.57
CA ASN A 134 -6.50 12.29 17.07
C ASN A 134 -7.16 11.34 16.05
N ILE A 135 -7.00 10.03 16.26
CA ILE A 135 -7.51 8.98 15.37
C ILE A 135 -9.05 8.95 15.33
N PRO A 136 -9.81 8.98 16.44
CA PRO A 136 -11.28 8.96 16.36
C PRO A 136 -11.87 10.13 15.56
N SER A 137 -11.36 11.35 15.74
CA SER A 137 -11.79 12.52 14.97
C SER A 137 -11.41 12.41 13.49
N LEU A 138 -10.27 11.80 13.17
CA LEU A 138 -9.90 11.48 11.78
C LEU A 138 -10.88 10.46 11.17
N LEU A 139 -11.22 9.41 11.90
CA LEU A 139 -12.11 8.36 11.43
C LEU A 139 -13.56 8.84 11.25
N GLN A 140 -14.00 9.84 12.02
CA GLN A 140 -15.32 10.46 11.86
C GLN A 140 -15.52 11.13 10.48
N THR A 141 -14.44 11.39 9.73
CA THR A 141 -14.55 11.86 8.33
C THR A 141 -15.11 10.78 7.39
N LEU A 142 -15.09 9.51 7.81
CA LEU A 142 -15.59 8.39 7.04
C LEU A 142 -17.10 8.21 7.23
N PRO A 143 -17.84 7.86 6.15
CA PRO A 143 -19.28 7.65 6.24
C PRO A 143 -19.63 6.47 7.15
N GLY A 144 -20.60 6.65 8.03
CA GLY A 144 -21.05 5.59 8.95
C GLY A 144 -20.10 5.30 10.11
N VAL A 145 -19.09 6.16 10.31
CA VAL A 145 -18.20 6.15 11.46
C VAL A 145 -18.43 7.45 12.24
N SER A 146 -18.54 7.35 13.56
CA SER A 146 -18.65 8.52 14.43
C SER A 146 -17.78 8.35 15.67
N GLN A 147 -17.30 9.46 16.20
CA GLN A 147 -16.63 9.49 17.50
C GLN A 147 -17.68 9.41 18.62
N GLY A 148 -17.43 8.58 19.62
CA GLY A 148 -18.20 8.47 20.86
C GLY A 148 -17.35 8.77 22.09
N GLY A 149 -17.95 8.61 23.27
CA GLY A 149 -17.28 8.80 24.55
C GLY A 149 -17.02 10.26 24.92
N SER A 150 -15.97 10.51 25.68
CA SER A 150 -15.54 11.84 26.11
C SER A 150 -14.76 12.56 25.01
N LEU A 151 -14.87 13.89 24.97
CA LEU A 151 -14.00 14.74 24.14
C LEU A 151 -12.53 14.72 24.62
N LYS A 152 -12.31 14.31 25.87
CA LYS A 152 -10.98 14.28 26.50
C LYS A 152 -10.11 13.13 25.93
N PRO A 153 -8.80 13.34 25.77
CA PRO A 153 -7.87 12.27 25.41
C PRO A 153 -8.01 11.08 26.36
N GLY A 154 -8.07 9.88 25.79
CA GLY A 154 -8.24 8.68 26.59
C GLY A 154 -9.64 8.48 27.15
N GLY A 155 -10.69 9.16 26.67
CA GLY A 155 -12.08 8.75 26.86
C GLY A 155 -12.87 8.63 25.56
N GLN A 156 -12.19 8.78 24.42
CA GLN A 156 -12.79 8.77 23.08
C GLN A 156 -12.97 7.33 22.60
N THR A 157 -14.16 7.02 22.08
CA THR A 157 -14.47 5.73 21.45
C THR A 157 -14.80 5.92 19.97
N ILE A 158 -14.81 4.82 19.23
CA ILE A 158 -15.17 4.79 17.81
C ILE A 158 -16.46 4.00 17.69
N ASN A 159 -17.46 4.59 17.04
CA ASN A 159 -18.71 3.93 16.70
C ASN A 159 -18.77 3.69 15.20
N ILE A 160 -19.11 2.47 14.80
CA ILE A 160 -19.34 2.11 13.40
C ILE A 160 -20.76 1.56 13.29
N ARG A 161 -21.62 2.26 12.53
CA ARG A 161 -23.01 1.86 12.26
C ARG A 161 -23.82 1.51 13.53
N GLY A 162 -23.58 2.21 14.64
CA GLY A 162 -24.31 2.02 15.90
C GLY A 162 -23.58 1.16 16.93
N PHE A 163 -22.54 0.43 16.55
CA PHE A 163 -21.72 -0.38 17.45
C PHE A 163 -20.50 0.41 17.92
N GLY A 164 -20.32 0.59 19.22
CA GLY A 164 -19.30 1.50 19.76
C GLY A 164 -18.64 1.06 21.06
N ASP A 165 -18.91 -0.16 21.51
CA ASP A 165 -18.19 -0.78 22.61
C ASP A 165 -16.76 -1.16 22.16
N ALA A 166 -15.82 -1.31 23.09
CA ALA A 166 -14.42 -1.55 22.72
C ALA A 166 -14.23 -2.88 21.97
N GLU A 167 -15.06 -3.87 22.29
CA GLU A 167 -15.09 -5.20 21.66
C GLU A 167 -15.74 -5.17 20.27
N ASP A 168 -16.60 -4.19 20.00
CA ASP A 168 -17.33 -4.06 18.73
C ASP A 168 -16.44 -3.54 17.60
N VAL A 169 -15.40 -2.78 17.94
CA VAL A 169 -14.49 -2.13 16.98
C VAL A 169 -13.03 -2.36 17.39
N PRO A 170 -12.47 -3.58 17.20
CA PRO A 170 -11.08 -3.84 17.48
C PRO A 170 -10.17 -3.04 16.54
N LEU A 171 -9.05 -2.58 17.13
CA LEU A 171 -8.05 -1.76 16.45
C LEU A 171 -6.72 -2.50 16.37
N THR A 172 -6.06 -2.42 15.21
CA THR A 172 -4.70 -2.94 15.02
C THR A 172 -3.78 -1.84 14.54
N VAL A 173 -2.50 -1.94 14.94
CA VAL A 173 -1.42 -1.06 14.48
C VAL A 173 -0.29 -1.96 14.05
N ASP A 174 0.08 -1.91 12.77
CA ASP A 174 1.13 -2.76 12.18
C ASP A 174 0.89 -4.25 12.43
N GLY A 175 -0.38 -4.66 12.40
CA GLY A 175 -0.82 -6.04 12.66
C GLY A 175 -0.88 -6.42 14.15
N ALA A 176 -0.37 -5.59 15.06
CA ALA A 176 -0.51 -5.80 16.49
C ALA A 176 -1.87 -5.28 16.98
N THR A 177 -2.69 -6.19 17.53
CA THR A 177 -3.96 -5.82 18.14
C THR A 177 -3.72 -4.92 19.34
N LYS A 178 -4.30 -3.72 19.32
CA LYS A 178 -4.49 -2.90 20.52
C LYS A 178 -5.65 -3.54 21.27
N THR A 179 -5.32 -4.55 22.09
CA THR A 179 -6.29 -5.24 22.94
C THR A 179 -7.06 -4.18 23.71
N GLY A 180 -8.39 -4.22 23.62
CA GLY A 180 -9.31 -3.30 24.30
C GLY A 180 -9.03 -3.30 25.79
N PHE A 181 -8.10 -2.43 26.21
CA PHE A 181 -7.82 -2.16 27.61
C PHE A 181 -9.02 -1.38 28.13
N GLU A 182 -10.11 -2.10 28.34
CA GLU A 182 -11.36 -1.61 28.88
C GLU A 182 -11.24 -1.49 30.41
N ARG A 183 -10.20 -0.78 30.86
CA ARG A 183 -10.12 -0.39 32.26
C ARG A 183 -10.56 1.07 32.34
N TYR A 184 -11.81 1.27 32.76
CA TYR A 184 -12.43 2.58 33.00
C TYR A 184 -12.76 3.40 31.74
N GLN A 185 -13.22 2.77 30.65
CA GLN A 185 -13.59 3.49 29.40
C GLN A 185 -12.41 4.30 28.81
N GLN A 186 -11.17 3.88 29.10
CA GLN A 186 -10.01 4.57 28.56
C GLN A 186 -9.92 4.34 27.06
N GLY A 187 -9.92 5.44 26.31
CA GLY A 187 -9.97 5.48 24.85
C GLY A 187 -8.92 4.58 24.19
N THR A 188 -9.28 4.06 23.03
CA THR A 188 -8.69 2.82 22.52
C THR A 188 -7.38 3.01 21.74
N VAL A 189 -7.00 4.26 21.40
CA VAL A 189 -5.80 4.57 20.58
C VAL A 189 -5.13 5.90 20.98
N PHE A 190 -3.84 5.86 21.30
CA PHE A 190 -2.99 7.01 21.65
C PHE A 190 -1.85 7.24 20.64
N ILE A 191 -2.15 7.14 19.35
CA ILE A 191 -1.17 7.37 18.28
C ILE A 191 -1.57 8.64 17.55
N GLU A 192 -0.59 9.49 17.27
CA GLU A 192 -0.81 10.70 16.49
C GLU A 192 -1.09 10.36 15.02
N PRO A 193 -2.09 10.98 14.38
CA PRO A 193 -2.41 10.74 12.98
C PRO A 193 -1.23 10.93 12.03
N GLU A 194 -0.32 11.88 12.28
CA GLU A 194 0.84 12.12 11.41
C GLU A 194 1.80 10.94 11.31
N LEU A 195 1.80 10.03 12.28
CA LEU A 195 2.64 8.82 12.29
C LEU A 195 2.00 7.68 11.50
N ILE A 196 0.76 7.85 11.05
CA ILE A 196 0.00 6.83 10.34
C ILE A 196 0.13 7.05 8.83
N LYS A 197 0.58 6.02 8.13
CA LYS A 197 0.64 5.96 6.66
C LYS A 197 -0.71 5.68 6.06
N ARG A 198 -1.48 4.79 6.68
CA ARG A 198 -2.78 4.36 6.17
C ARG A 198 -3.67 3.86 7.29
N ILE A 199 -4.97 4.15 7.18
CA ILE A 199 -6.01 3.52 7.97
C ILE A 199 -7.00 2.82 7.05
N GLU A 200 -7.31 1.57 7.35
CA GLU A 200 -8.35 0.80 6.69
C GLU A 200 -9.45 0.47 7.70
N VAL A 201 -10.68 0.86 7.37
CA VAL A 201 -11.87 0.61 8.19
C VAL A 201 -12.79 -0.34 7.45
N GLU A 202 -12.88 -1.57 7.92
CA GLU A 202 -13.85 -2.55 7.43
C GLU A 202 -15.10 -2.47 8.30
N LYS A 203 -16.26 -2.14 7.72
CA LYS A 203 -17.49 -1.96 8.48
C LYS A 203 -18.31 -3.25 8.48
N GLY A 204 -18.76 -3.67 9.65
CA GLY A 204 -19.52 -4.90 9.87
C GLY A 204 -18.65 -6.14 10.13
N PRO A 205 -19.29 -7.27 10.50
CA PRO A 205 -18.64 -8.48 11.00
C PRO A 205 -18.10 -9.40 9.90
N ASN A 206 -17.42 -8.83 8.90
CA ASN A 206 -17.03 -9.54 7.68
C ASN A 206 -15.50 -9.69 7.51
N SER A 207 -14.72 -9.31 8.53
CA SER A 207 -13.27 -9.41 8.50
C SER A 207 -12.79 -10.78 8.99
N PRO A 208 -12.17 -11.62 8.14
CA PRO A 208 -11.75 -12.98 8.51
C PRO A 208 -10.55 -13.01 9.47
N PHE A 209 -9.87 -11.87 9.64
CA PHE A 209 -8.73 -11.71 10.54
C PHE A 209 -9.15 -11.21 11.92
N THR A 210 -10.45 -10.97 12.12
CA THR A 210 -10.99 -10.53 13.38
C THR A 210 -11.32 -11.76 14.22
N GLY A 211 -10.72 -11.84 15.40
CA GLY A 211 -11.00 -12.90 16.37
C GLY A 211 -12.39 -12.71 17.01
N ASN A 212 -12.47 -12.86 18.32
CA ASN A 212 -13.71 -12.58 19.05
C ASN A 212 -14.01 -11.07 19.06
N GLY A 213 -15.25 -10.68 18.75
CA GLY A 213 -15.69 -9.28 18.66
C GLY A 213 -15.83 -8.76 17.22
N GLY A 214 -15.79 -7.43 17.04
CA GLY A 214 -15.80 -6.79 15.71
C GLY A 214 -17.15 -6.69 15.04
N PHE A 215 -18.26 -6.69 15.81
CA PHE A 215 -19.61 -6.61 15.25
C PHE A 215 -19.87 -5.29 14.49
N GLY A 216 -19.27 -4.19 14.96
CA GLY A 216 -19.28 -2.90 14.26
C GLY A 216 -18.35 -2.86 13.06
N GLY A 217 -17.26 -3.61 13.11
CA GLY A 217 -16.22 -3.64 12.09
C GLY A 217 -14.82 -3.60 12.70
N THR A 218 -13.79 -3.40 11.88
CA THR A 218 -12.40 -3.31 12.33
C THR A 218 -11.70 -2.10 11.78
N VAL A 219 -10.69 -1.64 12.53
CA VAL A 219 -9.83 -0.53 12.15
C VAL A 219 -8.38 -1.02 12.15
N ASN A 220 -7.76 -1.04 10.97
CA ASN A 220 -6.38 -1.44 10.79
C ASN A 220 -5.54 -0.21 10.43
N MET A 221 -4.48 0.03 11.19
CA MET A 221 -3.58 1.16 10.99
C MET A 221 -2.18 0.66 10.64
N VAL A 222 -1.54 1.35 9.70
CA VAL A 222 -0.15 1.11 9.31
C VAL A 222 0.63 2.38 9.59
N THR A 223 1.71 2.29 10.34
CA THR A 223 2.58 3.44 10.66
C THR A 223 3.48 3.81 9.47
N LYS A 224 3.98 5.04 9.47
CA LYS A 224 4.95 5.53 8.48
C LYS A 224 6.33 4.98 8.82
N ASP A 225 7.07 4.59 7.80
CA ASP A 225 8.51 4.33 7.91
C ASP A 225 9.30 5.58 7.47
N ALA A 226 10.62 5.59 7.69
CA ALA A 226 11.45 6.73 7.31
C ALA A 226 11.34 7.11 5.81
N PRO A 227 11.30 6.18 4.84
CA PRO A 227 11.12 6.53 3.43
C PRO A 227 9.81 7.28 3.13
N ASP A 228 8.75 7.07 3.92
CA ASP A 228 7.46 7.74 3.74
C ASP A 228 7.47 9.22 4.17
N LEU A 229 8.50 9.62 4.92
CA LEU A 229 8.70 10.98 5.45
C LEU A 229 9.84 11.73 4.76
N LEU A 230 10.74 11.01 4.07
CA LEU A 230 11.87 11.60 3.36
C LEU A 230 11.42 12.30 2.07
N LYS A 231 11.94 13.50 1.85
CA LYS A 231 11.79 14.22 0.56
C LYS A 231 12.72 13.62 -0.49
N ASP A 232 12.36 13.77 -1.76
CA ASP A 232 13.17 13.29 -2.88
C ASP A 232 14.63 13.77 -2.78
N GLY A 233 15.56 12.83 -2.96
CA GLY A 233 17.00 13.08 -2.89
C GLY A 233 17.55 13.32 -1.47
N ARG A 234 16.74 13.12 -0.41
CA ARG A 234 17.18 13.25 0.98
C ARG A 234 17.20 11.89 1.66
N ASN A 235 18.25 11.65 2.45
CA ASN A 235 18.42 10.43 3.24
C ASN A 235 18.23 10.65 4.75
N SER A 236 17.97 11.88 5.17
CA SER A 236 17.62 12.21 6.56
C SER A 236 16.66 13.39 6.63
N GLY A 237 15.86 13.42 7.69
CA GLY A 237 14.89 14.46 7.97
C GLY A 237 14.45 14.48 9.43
N ALA A 238 13.73 15.54 9.77
CA ALA A 238 13.12 15.70 11.08
C ALA A 238 11.76 16.39 10.92
N MET A 239 10.85 16.12 11.84
CA MET A 239 9.53 16.72 11.93
C MET A 239 9.33 17.32 13.32
N LEU A 240 8.68 18.48 13.37
CA LEU A 240 8.19 19.11 14.58
C LEU A 240 6.74 19.52 14.35
N LYS A 241 5.87 19.27 15.33
CA LYS A 241 4.47 19.68 15.35
C LYS A 241 4.17 20.27 16.73
N TYR A 242 3.43 21.36 16.71
CA TYR A 242 2.83 21.97 17.89
C TYR A 242 1.33 22.11 17.67
N GLY A 243 0.53 21.67 18.63
CA GLY A 243 -0.93 21.81 18.64
C GLY A 243 -1.39 22.50 19.91
N TYR A 244 -2.43 23.33 19.79
CA TYR A 244 -3.08 23.99 20.93
C TYR A 244 -4.59 23.92 20.79
N SER A 245 -5.27 23.43 21.82
CA SER A 245 -6.73 23.41 21.94
C SER A 245 -7.16 24.43 22.98
N SER A 246 -7.99 25.39 22.59
CA SER A 246 -8.44 26.45 23.50
C SER A 246 -9.52 26.01 24.49
N ASN A 247 -10.25 24.94 24.18
CA ASN A 247 -11.39 24.52 25.00
C ASN A 247 -10.97 23.93 26.35
N ASP A 248 -9.82 23.25 26.37
CA ASP A 248 -9.22 22.58 27.53
C ASP A 248 -7.78 23.02 27.79
N HIS A 249 -7.29 24.03 27.06
CA HIS A 249 -5.92 24.54 27.11
C HIS A 249 -4.86 23.47 26.85
N GLU A 250 -5.23 22.42 26.11
CA GLU A 250 -4.31 21.33 25.81
C GLU A 250 -3.23 21.78 24.83
N GLN A 251 -2.00 21.35 25.10
CA GLN A 251 -0.83 21.51 24.25
C GLN A 251 -0.31 20.14 23.82
N VAL A 252 0.01 20.00 22.53
CA VAL A 252 0.62 18.80 21.96
C VAL A 252 1.93 19.17 21.30
N TYR A 253 2.99 18.46 21.64
CA TYR A 253 4.30 18.57 21.03
C TYR A 253 4.67 17.21 20.44
N SER A 254 4.76 17.12 19.11
CA SER A 254 5.27 15.92 18.44
C SER A 254 6.58 16.24 17.77
N SER A 255 7.56 15.35 17.89
CA SER A 255 8.83 15.43 17.18
C SER A 255 9.21 14.06 16.62
N ALA A 256 9.86 14.07 15.46
CA ALA A 256 10.41 12.84 14.90
C ALA A 256 11.72 13.12 14.18
N VAL A 257 12.61 12.13 14.21
CA VAL A 257 13.84 12.10 13.42
C VAL A 257 13.86 10.81 12.62
N TYR A 258 14.24 10.89 11.36
CA TYR A 258 14.20 9.75 10.46
C TYR A 258 15.30 9.82 9.42
N GLY A 259 15.73 8.66 8.97
CA GLY A 259 16.70 8.55 7.91
C GLY A 259 16.84 7.15 7.37
N ARG A 260 17.54 7.06 6.25
CA ARG A 260 17.95 5.82 5.62
C ARG A 260 19.40 5.89 5.21
N THR A 261 20.02 4.74 5.08
CA THR A 261 21.36 4.56 4.53
C THR A 261 21.39 4.93 3.04
N ASP A 262 22.54 5.36 2.54
CA ASP A 262 22.70 5.77 1.13
C ASP A 262 22.44 4.62 0.14
N ASP A 263 22.69 3.38 0.57
CA ASP A 263 22.40 2.16 -0.18
C ASP A 263 20.94 1.66 0.00
N GLY A 264 20.16 2.34 0.85
CA GLY A 264 18.75 2.04 1.12
C GLY A 264 18.51 0.72 1.87
N ARG A 265 19.55 0.06 2.40
CA ARG A 265 19.40 -1.26 3.05
C ARG A 265 18.86 -1.19 4.47
N PHE A 266 19.07 -0.06 5.13
CA PHE A 266 18.60 0.21 6.47
C PHE A 266 17.94 1.57 6.54
N ASP A 267 16.87 1.65 7.31
CA ASP A 267 16.21 2.87 7.70
C ASP A 267 15.85 2.87 9.18
N ALA A 268 15.56 4.05 9.71
CA ALA A 268 15.19 4.23 11.09
C ALA A 268 14.31 5.47 11.25
N LEU A 269 13.27 5.35 12.06
CA LEU A 269 12.39 6.42 12.50
C LEU A 269 12.30 6.37 14.02
N ALA A 270 12.50 7.52 14.67
CA ALA A 270 12.21 7.70 16.08
C ALA A 270 11.26 8.88 16.24
N TYR A 271 10.23 8.73 17.07
CA TYR A 271 9.25 9.77 17.34
C TYR A 271 9.00 9.89 18.85
N LEU A 272 8.63 11.09 19.27
CA LEU A 272 8.24 11.41 20.63
C LEU A 272 7.09 12.41 20.60
N THR A 273 6.04 12.09 21.32
CA THR A 273 4.88 12.96 21.50
C THR A 273 4.65 13.21 22.98
N GLN A 274 4.47 14.47 23.34
CA GLN A 274 4.05 14.92 24.67
C GLN A 274 2.73 15.67 24.53
N ARG A 275 1.77 15.36 25.40
CA ARG A 275 0.45 15.99 25.44
C ARG A 275 0.15 16.43 26.87
N ASP A 276 -0.02 17.72 27.05
CA ASP A 276 -0.25 18.37 28.34
C ASP A 276 -1.60 19.10 28.31
N GLY A 277 -2.57 18.64 29.11
CA GLY A 277 -3.91 19.21 29.16
C GLY A 277 -4.63 18.83 30.47
N ALA A 278 -5.71 19.52 30.81
CA ALA A 278 -6.45 19.26 32.05
C ALA A 278 -7.29 17.97 31.95
N ILE A 279 -7.14 17.07 32.93
CA ILE A 279 -7.90 15.80 33.08
C ILE A 279 -9.37 16.07 33.40
#